data_AF-A0A0C2IXP1-F1
#
_entry.id   AF-A0A0C2IXP1-F1
#
_cell.length_a   1.000
_cell.length_b   1.000
_cell.length_c   1.000
_cell.angle_alpha   90.00
_cell.angle_beta   90.00
_cell.angle_gamma   90.00
#
_symmetry.space_group_name_H-M   'P 1'
#
loop_
_entity.id
_entity.type
_entity.pdbx_description
1 polymer ?
#
loop_
_entity_poly.entity_id
_entity_poly.type
_entity_poly.pdbx_seq_one_letter_code
_entity_poly.pdbx_strand_id
1 'polypeptide(L)'
;MNHKKSLEFPTDVELSESAKLLICGLLDEQKQRFGYQELAKHEFFKSIDWTTLKDFKPPYIPQLKDSRDTSHFEKFTSSKICSANPITANLANTIPFLGFTFTKSLSEAKDLSTSAKHSISHRCSLSEDPDRKINQFSEQLTQNLEALQQKLREQETQMKSLEFEKSNLSNQLAVKNSTLGVLENQFSSLTAERDKLKCNLECLMTEVSEVTSLKSTIRTLNDELESEKKRLEDVMSECEVIRVKLSKSTSENEQLSSKLKNFDITIKDLQNNISKNS
;
A
#
# COMPACT_ATOMS: atom_id res chain seq x y z
N MET A 1 -30.92 15.78 -10.92
CA MET A 1 -30.18 15.74 -9.64
C MET A 1 -30.98 16.52 -8.60
N ASN A 2 -31.29 15.94 -7.43
CA ASN A 2 -32.14 16.56 -6.38
C ASN A 2 -31.31 17.34 -5.33
N HIS A 3 -30.19 17.95 -5.74
CA HIS A 3 -29.24 18.61 -4.83
C HIS A 3 -29.88 19.75 -4.02
N LYS A 4 -30.91 20.42 -4.56
CA LYS A 4 -31.63 21.52 -3.88
C LYS A 4 -32.37 21.09 -2.61
N LYS A 5 -32.71 19.79 -2.47
CA LYS A 5 -33.44 19.26 -1.32
C LYS A 5 -32.62 18.31 -0.45
N SER A 6 -31.46 17.88 -0.93
CA SER A 6 -30.63 16.88 -0.26
C SER A 6 -29.27 17.40 0.20
N LEU A 7 -28.88 18.61 -0.21
CA LEU A 7 -27.65 19.24 0.26
C LEU A 7 -27.87 19.84 1.64
N GLU A 8 -27.27 19.22 2.65
CA GLU A 8 -27.27 19.70 4.02
C GLU A 8 -25.82 19.76 4.52
N PHE A 9 -25.49 20.83 5.24
CA PHE A 9 -24.18 20.99 5.86
C PHE A 9 -24.22 20.46 7.29
N PRO A 10 -23.38 19.48 7.65
CA PRO A 10 -23.29 18.98 9.02
C PRO A 10 -22.96 20.10 10.02
N THR A 11 -23.57 20.05 11.22
CA THR A 11 -23.37 21.07 12.26
C THR A 11 -22.10 20.90 13.08
N ASP A 12 -21.45 19.73 12.95
CA ASP A 12 -20.18 19.36 13.60
C ASP A 12 -18.94 19.86 12.86
N VAL A 13 -19.09 20.40 11.63
CA VAL A 13 -18.00 20.95 10.83
C VAL A 13 -18.10 22.47 10.76
N GLU A 14 -17.04 23.16 11.20
CA GLU A 14 -16.94 24.61 11.06
C GLU A 14 -16.70 25.01 9.60
N LEU A 15 -17.74 25.50 8.94
CA LEU A 15 -17.67 26.05 7.57
C LEU A 15 -18.04 27.53 7.58
N SER A 16 -17.20 28.36 6.95
CA SER A 16 -17.51 29.77 6.75
C SER A 16 -18.74 29.93 5.85
N GLU A 17 -19.49 31.01 6.03
CA GLU A 17 -20.67 31.29 5.19
C GLU A 17 -20.28 31.45 3.70
N SER A 18 -19.12 32.06 3.44
CA SER A 18 -18.56 32.14 2.09
C SER A 18 -18.26 30.76 1.49
N ALA A 19 -17.82 29.78 2.27
CA ALA A 19 -17.59 28.42 1.78
C ALA A 19 -18.91 27.72 1.42
N LYS A 20 -19.95 27.89 2.24
CA LYS A 20 -21.29 27.33 1.98
C LYS A 20 -21.89 27.90 0.69
N LEU A 21 -21.82 29.22 0.51
CA LEU A 21 -22.30 29.89 -0.70
C LEU A 21 -21.55 29.42 -1.95
N LEU A 22 -20.23 29.24 -1.86
CA LEU A 22 -19.41 28.69 -2.94
C LEU A 22 -19.88 27.28 -3.34
N ILE A 23 -20.06 26.40 -2.35
CA ILE A 23 -20.50 25.01 -2.57
C ILE A 23 -21.90 24.99 -3.19
N CYS A 24 -22.84 25.78 -2.67
CA CYS A 24 -24.19 25.89 -3.21
C CYS A 24 -24.17 26.37 -4.68
N GLY A 25 -23.39 27.41 -5.00
CA GLY A 25 -23.27 27.93 -6.36
C GLY A 25 -22.59 26.98 -7.34
N LEU A 26 -21.66 26.14 -6.88
CA LEU A 26 -21.06 25.08 -7.70
C LEU A 26 -22.01 23.90 -7.96
N LEU A 27 -22.85 23.58 -6.98
CA LEU A 27 -23.78 22.45 -7.06
C LEU A 27 -25.12 22.82 -7.69
N ASP A 28 -25.34 24.08 -8.07
CA ASP A 28 -26.57 24.54 -8.73
C ASP A 28 -26.73 23.96 -10.15
N GLU A 29 -27.87 24.24 -10.76
CA GLU A 29 -28.22 23.88 -12.13
C GLU A 29 -27.25 24.48 -13.15
N GLN A 30 -27.05 23.81 -14.29
CA GLN A 30 -26.05 24.19 -15.30
C GLN A 30 -26.09 25.67 -15.71
N LYS A 31 -27.28 26.30 -15.72
CA LYS A 31 -27.45 27.71 -16.12
C LYS A 31 -27.06 28.72 -15.04
N GLN A 32 -27.10 28.31 -13.77
CA GLN A 32 -26.83 29.17 -12.60
C GLN A 32 -25.52 28.80 -11.90
N ARG A 33 -24.93 27.65 -12.27
CA ARG A 33 -23.66 27.19 -11.74
C ARG A 33 -22.56 28.23 -12.01
N PHE A 34 -21.78 28.52 -10.98
CA PHE A 34 -20.65 29.44 -11.10
C PHE A 34 -19.66 29.00 -12.19
N GLY A 35 -19.33 29.93 -13.08
CA GLY A 35 -18.25 29.80 -14.04
C GLY A 35 -16.94 30.37 -13.48
N TYR A 36 -15.93 30.47 -14.35
CA TYR A 36 -14.62 30.98 -13.96
C TYR A 36 -14.67 32.40 -13.38
N GLN A 37 -15.46 33.30 -13.97
CA GLN A 37 -15.50 34.70 -13.55
C GLN A 37 -16.16 34.87 -12.18
N GLU A 38 -17.23 34.12 -11.92
CA GLU A 38 -17.93 34.09 -10.64
C GLU A 38 -17.03 33.50 -9.55
N LEU A 39 -16.31 32.42 -9.86
CA LEU A 39 -15.36 31.79 -8.93
C LEU A 39 -14.19 32.72 -8.60
N ALA A 40 -13.58 33.35 -9.60
CA ALA A 40 -12.42 34.21 -9.39
C ALA A 40 -12.75 35.43 -8.51
N LYS A 41 -13.99 35.93 -8.56
CA LYS A 41 -14.47 37.08 -7.77
C LYS A 41 -15.16 36.68 -6.46
N HIS A 42 -15.28 35.38 -6.16
CA HIS A 42 -16.03 34.90 -5.00
C HIS A 42 -15.33 35.30 -3.70
N GLU A 43 -16.09 35.73 -2.69
CA GLU A 43 -15.59 36.21 -1.39
C GLU A 43 -14.69 35.18 -0.68
N PHE A 44 -14.94 33.89 -0.92
CA PHE A 44 -14.10 32.78 -0.41
C PHE A 44 -12.64 32.88 -0.87
N PHE A 45 -12.40 33.39 -2.09
CA PHE A 45 -11.07 33.47 -2.70
C PHE A 45 -10.48 34.90 -2.67
N LYS A 46 -11.05 35.82 -1.89
CA LYS A 46 -10.64 37.23 -1.87
C LYS A 46 -9.15 37.48 -1.55
N SER A 47 -8.53 36.57 -0.80
CA SER A 47 -7.12 36.65 -0.43
C SER A 47 -6.18 36.04 -1.46
N ILE A 48 -6.72 35.44 -2.53
CA ILE A 48 -5.95 34.78 -3.57
C ILE A 48 -5.80 35.72 -4.76
N ASP A 49 -4.55 36.01 -5.13
CA ASP A 49 -4.23 36.59 -6.42
C ASP A 49 -4.06 35.48 -7.47
N TRP A 50 -5.05 35.36 -8.36
CA TRP A 50 -5.06 34.35 -9.41
C TRP A 50 -3.94 34.52 -10.44
N THR A 51 -3.36 35.72 -10.57
CA THR A 51 -2.28 35.98 -11.53
C THR A 51 -0.94 35.40 -11.07
N THR A 52 -0.71 35.36 -9.76
CA THR A 52 0.52 34.90 -9.12
C THR A 52 0.36 33.56 -8.40
N LEU A 53 -0.79 32.88 -8.54
CA LEU A 53 -1.14 31.64 -7.84
C LEU A 53 -0.06 30.55 -7.95
N LYS A 54 0.64 30.46 -9.08
CA LYS A 54 1.70 29.46 -9.31
C LYS A 54 2.99 29.74 -8.53
N ASP A 55 3.20 30.98 -8.12
CA ASP A 55 4.38 31.42 -7.39
C ASP A 55 4.22 31.25 -5.88
N PHE A 56 2.98 31.04 -5.40
CA PHE A 56 2.71 30.79 -3.99
C PHE A 56 3.26 29.43 -3.56
N LYS A 57 3.88 29.41 -2.37
CA LYS A 57 4.27 28.17 -1.71
C LYS A 57 3.01 27.34 -1.41
N PRO A 58 2.91 26.09 -1.91
CA PRO A 58 1.75 25.27 -1.64
C PRO A 58 1.66 24.90 -0.15
N PRO A 59 0.44 24.65 0.38
CA PRO A 59 0.26 24.29 1.79
C PRO A 59 1.03 23.02 2.18
N TYR A 60 1.16 22.09 1.24
CA TYR A 60 1.87 20.84 1.41
C TYR A 60 2.95 20.69 0.35
N ILE A 61 4.18 20.47 0.80
CA ILE A 61 5.32 20.12 -0.04
C ILE A 61 5.70 18.68 0.30
N PRO A 62 5.49 17.70 -0.59
CA PRO A 62 5.82 16.31 -0.32
C PRO A 62 7.32 16.15 -0.11
N GLN A 63 7.70 15.39 0.91
CA GLN A 63 9.10 15.09 1.20
C GLN A 63 9.50 13.85 0.39
N LEU A 64 10.28 14.06 -0.67
CA LEU A 64 10.71 12.98 -1.57
C LEU A 64 12.08 12.47 -1.14
N LYS A 65 12.24 11.15 -1.06
CA LYS A 65 13.51 10.48 -0.78
C LYS A 65 14.44 10.50 -1.99
N ASP A 66 13.91 10.24 -3.17
CA ASP A 66 14.64 10.18 -4.44
C ASP A 66 13.71 10.44 -5.64
N SER A 67 14.26 10.38 -6.85
CA SER A 67 13.54 10.64 -8.11
C SER A 67 12.51 9.57 -8.49
N ARG A 68 12.47 8.44 -7.78
CA ARG A 68 11.55 7.32 -7.99
C ARG A 68 10.64 7.09 -6.77
N ASP A 69 10.61 8.00 -5.81
CA ASP A 69 9.81 7.88 -4.61
C ASP A 69 8.30 7.86 -4.94
N THR A 70 7.64 6.74 -4.63
CA THR A 70 6.19 6.55 -4.81
C THR A 70 5.42 6.52 -3.50
N SER A 71 6.00 6.96 -2.38
CA SER A 71 5.39 6.92 -1.04
C SER A 71 4.08 7.68 -0.90
N HIS A 72 3.84 8.67 -1.76
CA HIS A 72 2.60 9.46 -1.81
C HIS A 72 1.53 8.85 -2.74
N PHE A 73 1.77 7.65 -3.28
CA PHE A 73 0.80 6.87 -4.05
C PHE A 73 0.32 5.66 -3.23
N GLU A 74 -0.97 5.32 -3.34
CA GLU A 74 -1.49 4.10 -2.72
C GLU A 74 -0.83 2.85 -3.34
N LYS A 75 -0.58 1.84 -2.50
CA LYS A 75 -0.05 0.56 -2.98
C LYS A 75 -1.15 -0.17 -3.74
N PHE A 76 -0.94 -0.31 -5.04
CA PHE A 76 -1.83 -1.12 -5.87
C PHE A 76 -1.61 -2.62 -5.59
N THR A 77 -2.59 -3.28 -5.00
CA THR A 77 -2.65 -4.74 -4.98
C THR A 77 -3.35 -5.20 -6.25
N SER A 78 -2.69 -5.98 -7.11
CA SER A 78 -3.29 -6.47 -8.35
C SER A 78 -4.50 -7.35 -8.05
N SER A 79 -5.70 -6.78 -8.04
CA SER A 79 -6.94 -7.54 -8.10
C SER A 79 -6.99 -8.20 -9.47
N LYS A 80 -6.87 -9.54 -9.48
CA LYS A 80 -7.04 -10.47 -10.61
C LYS A 80 -6.89 -9.80 -11.97
N ILE A 81 -5.72 -9.96 -12.59
CA ILE A 81 -5.60 -9.86 -14.04
C ILE A 81 -6.67 -10.79 -14.60
N CYS A 82 -7.77 -10.23 -15.09
CA CYS A 82 -8.69 -10.97 -15.93
C CYS A 82 -7.82 -11.36 -17.11
N SER A 83 -7.41 -12.64 -17.16
CA SER A 83 -6.54 -13.16 -18.21
C SER A 83 -7.12 -12.65 -19.52
N ALA A 84 -6.41 -11.74 -20.18
CA ALA A 84 -6.88 -11.19 -21.43
C ALA A 84 -7.25 -12.38 -22.32
N ASN A 85 -8.53 -12.47 -22.70
CA ASN A 85 -8.92 -13.45 -23.71
C ASN A 85 -7.96 -13.24 -24.89
N PRO A 86 -7.36 -14.30 -25.45
CA PRO A 86 -6.41 -14.14 -26.55
C PRO A 86 -7.14 -13.50 -27.73
N ILE A 87 -7.04 -12.18 -27.83
CA ILE A 87 -7.54 -11.43 -28.97
C ILE A 87 -6.60 -11.77 -30.11
N THR A 88 -7.13 -12.45 -31.13
CA THR A 88 -6.39 -12.68 -32.36
C THR A 88 -5.96 -11.32 -32.93
N ALA A 89 -4.66 -11.18 -33.21
CA ALA A 89 -4.11 -9.94 -33.73
C ALA A 89 -4.68 -9.68 -35.13
N ASN A 90 -5.73 -8.85 -35.19
CA ASN A 90 -6.33 -8.36 -36.42
C ASN A 90 -6.14 -6.84 -36.48
N LEU A 91 -5.84 -6.33 -37.67
CA LEU A 91 -5.68 -4.90 -37.97
C LEU A 91 -6.89 -4.07 -37.49
N ALA A 92 -8.10 -4.63 -37.48
CA ALA A 92 -9.30 -3.97 -36.94
C ALA A 92 -9.16 -3.54 -35.47
N ASN A 93 -8.44 -4.33 -34.66
CA ASN A 93 -8.26 -4.07 -33.23
C ASN A 93 -7.23 -2.96 -32.95
N THR A 94 -6.43 -2.57 -33.96
CA THR A 94 -5.43 -1.49 -33.83
C THR A 94 -5.93 -0.14 -34.34
N ILE A 95 -7.05 -0.10 -35.07
CA ILE A 95 -7.61 1.13 -35.65
C ILE A 95 -7.91 2.21 -34.60
N PRO A 96 -8.49 1.90 -33.41
CA PRO A 96 -8.77 2.93 -32.40
C PRO A 96 -7.52 3.63 -31.84
N PHE A 97 -6.34 3.04 -32.02
CA PHE A 97 -5.07 3.55 -31.50
C PHE A 97 -4.20 4.20 -32.59
N LEU A 98 -4.69 4.29 -33.82
CA LEU A 98 -3.96 4.96 -34.90
C LEU A 98 -3.80 6.45 -34.58
N GLY A 99 -2.56 6.95 -34.63
CA GLY A 99 -2.24 8.34 -34.26
C GLY A 99 -2.03 8.58 -32.76
N PHE A 100 -2.06 7.53 -31.93
CA PHE A 100 -1.76 7.65 -30.50
C PHE A 100 -0.29 7.99 -30.22
N THR A 101 0.62 7.57 -31.12
CA THR A 101 2.06 7.87 -30.99
C THR A 101 2.30 9.38 -31.08
N PHE A 102 2.80 9.94 -29.98
CA PHE A 102 3.25 11.32 -29.90
C PHE A 102 4.77 11.38 -29.65
N THR A 103 5.48 12.17 -30.45
CA THR A 103 6.88 12.52 -30.21
C THR A 103 6.98 14.02 -30.07
N LYS A 104 7.53 14.51 -28.94
CA LYS A 104 7.80 15.93 -28.75
C LYS A 104 9.05 16.28 -29.55
N SER A 105 8.89 16.63 -30.83
CA SER A 105 9.99 17.12 -31.68
C SER A 105 10.64 18.34 -31.05
N LEU A 106 11.96 18.30 -30.89
CA LEU A 106 12.82 19.42 -30.46
C LEU A 106 12.95 20.47 -31.57
N SER A 107 11.84 21.03 -32.04
CA SER A 107 11.80 22.04 -33.11
C SER A 107 12.19 23.44 -32.64
N GLU A 108 12.69 23.62 -31.41
CA GLU A 108 13.17 24.91 -30.88
C GLU A 108 14.63 25.23 -31.23
N ALA A 109 15.31 24.36 -32.00
CA ALA A 109 16.68 24.60 -32.45
C ALA A 109 16.77 24.74 -33.98
N LYS A 110 16.57 25.98 -34.51
CA LYS A 110 17.26 26.58 -35.68
C LYS A 110 16.52 27.82 -36.21
N ASP A 111 16.57 28.93 -35.46
CA ASP A 111 16.43 30.28 -36.02
C ASP A 111 17.84 30.89 -36.17
N LEU A 112 18.58 30.47 -37.19
CA LEU A 112 19.85 31.10 -37.59
C LEU A 112 19.99 31.04 -39.12
N SER A 113 19.24 31.90 -39.82
CA SER A 113 19.56 32.32 -41.19
C SER A 113 19.29 33.81 -41.37
N THR A 114 20.09 34.62 -40.68
CA THR A 114 20.18 36.06 -40.93
C THR A 114 20.94 36.36 -42.22
N SER A 115 20.26 37.12 -43.09
CA SER A 115 20.80 38.20 -43.93
C SER A 115 21.73 37.86 -45.11
N ALA A 116 21.15 37.90 -46.31
CA ALA A 116 21.85 38.33 -47.53
C ALA A 116 20.97 39.32 -48.30
N LYS A 117 20.95 40.58 -47.84
CA LYS A 117 20.47 41.74 -48.59
C LYS A 117 21.59 42.76 -48.68
N HIS A 118 22.32 42.79 -49.79
CA HIS A 118 23.12 43.95 -50.23
C HIS A 118 23.22 43.86 -51.77
N SER A 119 22.37 44.60 -52.48
CA SER A 119 22.61 45.96 -53.01
C SER A 119 23.50 45.96 -54.26
N ILE A 120 22.82 46.02 -55.40
CA ILE A 120 23.38 46.38 -56.71
C ILE A 120 23.83 47.84 -56.63
N SER A 121 25.14 48.07 -56.69
CA SER A 121 25.77 49.24 -57.29
C SER A 121 27.27 49.09 -57.15
N HIS A 122 27.99 48.96 -58.26
CA HIS A 122 29.18 49.76 -58.51
C HIS A 122 29.58 49.63 -59.99
N ARG A 123 29.55 50.79 -60.65
CA ARG A 123 30.24 51.15 -61.89
C ARG A 123 31.63 50.49 -61.93
N CYS A 124 32.00 49.84 -63.04
CA CYS A 124 33.41 49.55 -63.31
C CYS A 124 33.74 49.80 -64.78
N SER A 125 34.70 50.71 -64.93
CA SER A 125 35.37 51.17 -66.14
C SER A 125 36.14 50.05 -66.83
N LEU A 126 36.15 50.13 -68.17
CA LEU A 126 36.82 49.25 -69.11
C LEU A 126 38.35 49.38 -69.01
N SER A 127 39.03 48.34 -68.53
CA SER A 127 40.33 47.84 -69.04
C SER A 127 40.92 46.77 -68.11
N GLU A 128 40.56 45.49 -68.25
CA GLU A 128 41.31 44.38 -67.63
C GLU A 128 41.22 43.09 -68.47
N ASP A 129 42.37 42.44 -68.65
CA ASP A 129 42.61 41.23 -69.44
C ASP A 129 41.63 40.08 -69.10
N PRO A 130 40.95 39.48 -70.10
CA PRO A 130 40.01 38.37 -69.87
C PRO A 130 40.69 37.13 -69.23
N ASP A 131 41.96 36.89 -69.52
CA ASP A 131 42.73 35.77 -68.95
C ASP A 131 42.94 35.89 -67.44
N ARG A 132 43.01 37.12 -66.90
CA ARG A 132 43.24 37.36 -65.47
C ARG A 132 42.01 37.02 -64.63
N LYS A 133 40.80 37.30 -65.14
CA LYS A 133 39.53 36.94 -64.47
C LYS A 133 39.29 35.43 -64.49
N ILE A 134 39.62 34.77 -65.59
CA ILE A 134 39.52 33.31 -65.73
C ILE A 134 40.44 32.62 -64.72
N ASN A 135 41.68 33.10 -64.60
CA ASN A 135 42.63 32.56 -63.62
C ASN A 135 42.17 32.78 -62.17
N GLN A 136 41.66 33.98 -61.85
CA GLN A 136 41.16 34.29 -60.50
C GLN A 136 39.94 33.43 -60.11
N PHE A 137 39.05 33.17 -61.07
CA PHE A 137 37.87 32.32 -60.86
C PHE A 137 38.24 30.83 -60.75
N SER A 138 39.21 30.37 -61.55
CA SER A 138 39.80 29.03 -61.45
C SER A 138 40.41 28.80 -60.06
N GLU A 139 41.24 29.74 -59.59
CA GLU A 139 41.88 29.69 -58.26
C GLU A 139 40.85 29.62 -57.13
N GLN A 140 39.78 30.42 -57.24
CA GLN A 140 38.70 30.42 -56.26
C GLN A 140 37.88 29.13 -56.27
N LEU A 141 37.71 28.49 -57.44
CA LEU A 141 37.07 27.19 -57.56
C LEU A 141 37.93 26.09 -56.96
N THR A 142 39.26 26.13 -57.16
CA THR A 142 40.22 25.20 -56.56
C THR A 142 40.22 25.32 -55.03
N GLN A 143 40.26 26.54 -54.48
CA GLN A 143 40.19 26.77 -53.04
C GLN A 143 38.89 26.25 -52.42
N ASN A 144 37.75 26.45 -53.09
CA ASN A 144 36.46 25.94 -52.62
C ASN A 144 36.40 24.40 -52.64
N LEU A 145 36.96 23.76 -53.68
CA LEU A 145 37.07 22.30 -53.75
C LEU A 145 37.94 21.74 -52.62
N GLU A 146 39.07 22.39 -52.34
CA GLU A 146 40.00 21.96 -51.29
C GLU A 146 39.40 22.12 -49.89
N ALA A 147 38.68 23.22 -49.65
CA ALA A 147 37.92 23.45 -48.42
C ALA A 147 36.80 22.40 -48.21
N LEU A 148 36.07 22.03 -49.27
CA LEU A 148 35.05 20.98 -49.22
C LEU A 148 35.67 19.61 -48.93
N GLN A 149 36.83 19.30 -49.52
CA GLN A 149 37.57 18.06 -49.25
C GLN A 149 38.11 17.99 -47.82
N GLN A 150 38.56 19.10 -47.25
CA GLN A 150 38.97 19.15 -45.84
C GLN A 150 37.77 18.91 -44.91
N LYS A 151 36.64 19.56 -45.18
CA LYS A 151 35.42 19.39 -44.39
C LYS A 151 34.89 17.95 -44.43
N LEU A 152 35.01 17.28 -45.57
CA LEU A 152 34.70 15.85 -45.71
C LEU A 152 35.61 15.00 -44.82
N ARG A 153 36.93 15.24 -44.85
CA ARG A 153 37.90 14.52 -44.00
C ARG A 153 37.64 14.75 -42.51
N GLU A 154 37.30 15.97 -42.10
CA GLU A 154 36.91 16.27 -40.73
C GLU A 154 35.66 15.49 -40.32
N GLN A 155 34.61 15.47 -41.15
CA GLN A 155 33.40 14.67 -40.90
C GLN A 155 33.69 13.17 -40.80
N GLU A 156 34.57 12.63 -41.65
CA GLU A 156 34.99 11.22 -41.59
C GLU A 156 35.71 10.89 -40.28
N THR A 157 36.60 11.78 -39.79
CA THR A 157 37.27 11.57 -38.49
C THR A 157 36.28 11.63 -37.33
N GLN A 158 35.30 12.55 -37.37
CA GLN A 158 34.24 12.63 -36.37
C GLN A 158 33.39 11.35 -36.36
N MET A 159 32.99 10.85 -37.54
CA MET A 159 32.23 9.60 -37.67
C MET A 159 32.96 8.41 -37.05
N LYS A 160 34.27 8.26 -37.30
CA LYS A 160 35.09 7.20 -36.70
C LYS A 160 35.15 7.30 -35.17
N SER A 161 35.27 8.52 -34.64
CA SER A 161 35.28 8.72 -33.17
C SER A 161 33.93 8.38 -32.53
N LEU A 162 32.82 8.75 -33.18
CA LEU A 162 31.47 8.43 -32.72
C LEU A 162 31.19 6.93 -32.81
N GLU A 163 31.69 6.24 -33.85
CA GLU A 163 31.59 4.78 -33.94
C GLU A 163 32.33 4.08 -32.80
N PHE A 164 33.52 4.57 -32.43
CA PHE A 164 34.26 4.06 -31.29
C PHE A 164 33.50 4.27 -29.98
N GLU A 165 32.95 5.47 -29.76
CA GLU A 165 32.14 5.78 -28.58
C GLU A 165 30.87 4.91 -28.50
N LYS A 166 30.17 4.73 -29.63
CA LYS A 166 29.00 3.85 -29.74
C LYS A 166 29.35 2.40 -29.40
N SER A 167 30.49 1.91 -29.88
CA SER A 167 30.98 0.56 -29.56
C SER A 167 31.27 0.41 -28.06
N ASN A 168 31.91 1.42 -27.45
CA ASN A 168 32.19 1.43 -26.02
C ASN A 168 30.91 1.44 -25.16
N LEU A 169 29.93 2.28 -25.52
CA LEU A 169 28.63 2.34 -24.84
C LEU A 169 27.84 1.03 -25.01
N SER A 170 27.88 0.41 -26.19
CA SER A 170 27.27 -0.90 -26.45
C SER A 170 27.86 -1.99 -25.55
N ASN A 171 29.17 -2.01 -25.38
CA ASN A 171 29.85 -2.96 -24.49
C ASN A 171 29.48 -2.71 -23.02
N GLN A 172 29.41 -1.45 -22.59
CA GLN A 172 28.96 -1.11 -21.24
C GLN A 172 27.52 -1.54 -21.00
N LEU A 173 26.62 -1.33 -21.97
CA LEU A 173 25.24 -1.81 -21.90
C LEU A 173 25.16 -3.33 -21.77
N ALA A 174 25.97 -4.08 -22.53
CA ALA A 174 26.02 -5.53 -22.45
C ALA A 174 26.44 -6.01 -21.05
N VAL A 175 27.45 -5.37 -20.45
CA VAL A 175 27.90 -5.66 -19.07
C VAL A 175 26.83 -5.29 -18.04
N LYS A 176 26.18 -4.12 -18.18
CA LYS A 176 25.10 -3.74 -17.25
C LYS A 176 23.92 -4.70 -17.32
N ASN A 177 23.53 -5.14 -18.52
CA ASN A 177 22.46 -6.12 -18.71
C ASN A 177 22.80 -7.48 -18.09
N SER A 178 24.05 -7.96 -18.21
CA SER A 178 24.44 -9.21 -17.55
C SER A 178 24.43 -9.09 -16.03
N THR A 179 24.90 -7.96 -15.47
CA THR A 179 24.82 -7.72 -14.02
C THR A 179 23.38 -7.61 -13.51
N LEU A 180 22.48 -7.01 -14.31
CA LEU A 180 21.06 -6.92 -14.00
C LEU A 180 20.44 -8.32 -13.90
N GLY A 181 20.73 -9.21 -14.87
CA GLY A 181 20.23 -10.58 -14.83
C GLY A 181 20.71 -11.39 -13.62
N VAL A 182 21.95 -11.18 -13.16
CA VAL A 182 22.45 -11.79 -11.91
C VAL A 182 21.68 -11.27 -10.70
N LEU A 183 21.44 -9.96 -10.62
CA LEU A 183 20.68 -9.34 -9.54
C LEU A 183 19.22 -9.80 -9.53
N GLU A 184 18.58 -9.94 -10.70
CA GLU A 184 17.21 -10.46 -10.83
C GLU A 184 17.09 -11.90 -10.31
N ASN A 185 18.09 -12.74 -10.62
CA ASN A 185 18.15 -14.11 -10.09
C ASN A 185 18.33 -14.13 -8.56
N GLN A 186 19.20 -13.27 -8.01
CA GLN A 186 19.37 -13.14 -6.56
C GLN A 186 18.08 -12.66 -5.89
N PHE A 187 17.42 -11.66 -6.48
CA PHE A 187 16.15 -11.14 -5.97
C PHE A 187 15.05 -12.21 -5.98
N SER A 188 15.01 -13.03 -7.03
CA SER A 188 14.08 -14.15 -7.13
C SER A 188 14.33 -15.19 -6.03
N SER A 189 15.60 -15.53 -5.76
CA SER A 189 15.97 -16.45 -4.67
C SER A 189 15.56 -15.90 -3.30
N LEU A 190 15.86 -14.63 -3.02
CA LEU A 190 15.51 -13.99 -1.75
C LEU A 190 13.99 -13.86 -1.57
N THR A 191 13.26 -13.64 -2.68
CA THR A 191 11.79 -13.58 -2.65
C THR A 191 11.19 -14.92 -2.25
N ALA A 192 11.72 -16.03 -2.81
CA ALA A 192 11.29 -17.38 -2.47
C ALA A 192 11.59 -17.75 -1.00
N GLU A 193 12.76 -17.36 -0.48
CA GLU A 193 13.13 -17.57 0.92
C GLU A 193 12.20 -16.79 1.87
N ARG A 194 11.91 -15.52 1.54
CA ARG A 194 10.94 -14.70 2.28
C ARG A 194 9.56 -15.35 2.31
N ASP A 195 9.06 -15.86 1.19
CA ASP A 195 7.75 -16.53 1.15
C ASP A 195 7.71 -17.80 2.01
N LYS A 196 8.79 -18.59 1.99
CA LYS A 196 8.92 -19.76 2.86
C LYS A 196 8.90 -19.39 4.35
N LEU A 197 9.67 -18.37 4.73
CA LEU A 197 9.68 -17.88 6.12
C LEU A 197 8.33 -17.32 6.54
N LYS A 198 7.62 -16.64 5.63
CA LYS A 198 6.27 -16.12 5.88
C LYS A 198 5.27 -17.25 6.15
N CYS A 199 5.24 -18.28 5.32
CA CYS A 199 4.38 -19.45 5.55
C CYS A 199 4.69 -20.12 6.90
N ASN A 200 5.97 -20.29 7.24
CA ASN A 200 6.37 -20.86 8.52
C ASN A 200 5.88 -20.03 9.71
N LEU A 201 5.99 -18.69 9.62
CA LEU A 201 5.49 -17.79 10.67
C LEU A 201 3.98 -17.92 10.84
N GLU A 202 3.24 -18.02 9.73
CA GLU A 202 1.78 -18.16 9.73
C GLU A 202 1.34 -19.49 10.39
N CYS A 203 2.03 -20.60 10.09
CA CYS A 203 1.82 -21.88 10.79
C CYS A 203 2.13 -21.80 12.29
N LEU A 204 3.24 -21.13 12.67
CA LEU A 204 3.59 -20.97 14.08
C LEU A 204 2.54 -20.12 14.82
N MET A 205 2.00 -19.09 14.16
CA MET A 205 0.93 -18.27 14.74
C MET A 205 -0.35 -19.07 14.99
N THR A 206 -0.73 -19.97 14.08
CA THR A 206 -1.88 -20.86 14.30
C THR A 206 -1.64 -21.81 15.48
N GLU A 207 -0.44 -22.39 15.59
CA GLU A 207 -0.08 -23.30 16.68
C GLU A 207 -0.08 -22.59 18.04
N VAL A 208 0.45 -21.36 18.12
CA VAL A 208 0.38 -20.53 19.35
C VAL A 208 -1.06 -20.22 19.74
N SER A 209 -1.95 -19.98 18.77
CA SER A 209 -3.37 -19.72 19.04
C SER A 209 -4.08 -20.95 19.62
N GLU A 210 -3.76 -22.15 19.12
CA GLU A 210 -4.27 -23.42 19.64
C GLU A 210 -3.76 -23.71 21.04
N VAL A 211 -2.46 -23.52 21.30
CA VAL A 211 -1.89 -23.66 22.65
C VAL A 211 -2.55 -22.68 23.63
N THR A 212 -2.86 -21.47 23.18
CA THR A 212 -3.54 -20.46 24.02
C THR A 212 -4.97 -20.88 24.37
N SER A 213 -5.71 -21.45 23.42
CA SER A 213 -7.06 -21.96 23.68
C SER A 213 -7.04 -23.18 24.61
N LEU A 214 -6.14 -24.15 24.37
CA LEU A 214 -5.95 -25.30 25.26
C LEU A 214 -5.54 -24.87 26.68
N LYS A 215 -4.69 -23.84 26.81
CA LYS A 215 -4.33 -23.30 28.12
C LYS A 215 -5.53 -22.68 28.84
N SER A 216 -6.48 -22.08 28.11
CA SER A 216 -7.71 -21.54 28.70
C SER A 216 -8.64 -22.66 29.19
N THR A 217 -8.79 -23.74 28.43
CA THR A 217 -9.63 -24.89 28.83
C THR A 217 -9.03 -25.66 30.00
N ILE A 218 -7.69 -25.78 30.06
CA ILE A 218 -7.01 -26.37 31.23
C ILE A 218 -7.29 -25.55 32.49
N ARG A 219 -7.29 -24.21 32.41
CA ARG A 219 -7.62 -23.35 33.56
C ARG A 219 -9.05 -23.58 34.04
N THR A 220 -10.03 -23.59 33.12
CA THR A 220 -11.43 -23.81 33.50
C THR A 220 -11.65 -25.18 34.13
N LEU A 221 -11.07 -26.24 33.56
CA LEU A 221 -11.15 -27.58 34.14
C LEU A 221 -10.48 -27.68 35.51
N ASN A 222 -9.38 -26.95 35.72
CA ASN A 222 -8.70 -26.92 37.01
C ASN A 222 -9.53 -26.18 38.08
N ASP A 223 -10.20 -25.09 37.70
CA ASP A 223 -11.12 -24.37 38.58
C ASP A 223 -12.34 -25.23 38.95
N GLU A 224 -12.90 -25.97 37.98
CA GLU A 224 -13.97 -26.95 38.21
C GLU A 224 -13.51 -28.07 39.15
N LEU A 225 -12.33 -28.63 38.91
CA LEU A 225 -11.76 -29.67 39.77
C LEU A 225 -11.56 -29.18 41.21
N GLU A 226 -11.11 -27.94 41.39
CA GLU A 226 -10.93 -27.35 42.72
C GLU A 226 -12.27 -27.12 43.42
N SER A 227 -13.31 -26.73 42.67
CA SER A 227 -14.66 -26.59 43.20
C SER A 227 -15.26 -27.94 43.65
N GLU A 228 -15.05 -29.01 42.89
CA GLU A 228 -15.51 -30.36 43.25
C GLU A 228 -14.73 -30.95 44.40
N LYS A 229 -13.41 -30.71 44.50
CA LYS A 229 -12.63 -31.10 45.68
C LYS A 229 -13.16 -30.46 46.95
N LYS A 230 -13.45 -29.16 46.90
CA LYS A 230 -14.03 -28.44 48.04
C LYS A 230 -15.39 -29.01 48.43
N ARG A 231 -16.24 -29.29 47.43
CA ARG A 231 -17.56 -29.91 47.66
C ARG A 231 -17.42 -31.30 48.30
N LEU A 232 -16.46 -32.10 47.85
CA LEU A 232 -16.17 -33.41 48.43
C LEU A 232 -15.71 -33.27 49.89
N GLU A 233 -14.85 -32.30 50.18
CA GLU A 233 -14.38 -32.01 51.54
C GLU A 233 -15.53 -31.60 52.48
N ASP A 234 -16.44 -30.75 52.01
CA ASP A 234 -17.66 -30.37 52.73
C ASP A 234 -18.55 -31.59 53.03
N VAL A 235 -18.79 -32.46 52.04
CA VAL A 235 -19.57 -33.69 52.22
C VAL A 235 -18.90 -34.67 53.17
N MET A 236 -17.57 -34.82 53.12
CA MET A 236 -16.83 -35.66 54.06
C MET A 236 -16.97 -35.18 55.50
N SER A 237 -16.89 -33.86 55.72
CA SER A 237 -17.13 -33.24 57.03
C SER A 237 -18.54 -33.54 57.54
N GLU A 238 -19.55 -33.43 56.67
CA GLU A 238 -20.94 -33.76 57.01
C GLU A 238 -21.12 -35.25 57.36
N CYS A 239 -20.52 -36.16 56.58
CA CYS A 239 -20.52 -37.59 56.89
C CYS A 239 -19.86 -37.90 58.24
N GLU A 240 -18.79 -37.20 58.62
CA GLU A 240 -18.14 -37.37 59.92
C GLU A 240 -19.06 -36.93 61.07
N VAL A 241 -19.75 -35.79 60.91
CA VAL A 241 -20.75 -35.33 61.89
C VAL A 241 -21.87 -36.37 62.04
N ILE A 242 -22.37 -36.93 60.94
CA ILE A 242 -23.40 -37.98 60.97
C ILE A 242 -22.87 -39.24 61.66
N ARG A 243 -21.62 -39.64 61.39
CA ARG A 243 -20.97 -40.81 62.01
C ARG A 243 -20.91 -40.68 63.53
N VAL A 244 -20.48 -39.52 64.05
CA VAL A 244 -20.42 -39.24 65.50
C VAL A 244 -21.81 -39.23 66.13
N LYS A 245 -22.81 -38.66 65.45
CA LYS A 245 -24.21 -38.71 65.92
C LYS A 245 -24.71 -40.15 66.01
N LEU A 246 -24.44 -40.95 64.98
CA LEU A 246 -24.82 -42.36 64.94
C LEU A 246 -24.16 -43.16 66.08
N SER A 247 -22.85 -42.97 66.32
CA SER A 247 -22.16 -43.67 67.42
C SER A 247 -22.73 -43.34 68.80
N LYS A 248 -23.14 -42.07 69.02
CA LYS A 248 -23.80 -41.66 70.26
C LYS A 248 -25.15 -42.35 70.43
N SER A 249 -25.99 -42.35 69.40
CA SER A 249 -27.29 -43.04 69.43
C SER A 249 -27.15 -44.56 69.59
N THR A 250 -26.12 -45.18 68.99
CA THR A 250 -25.82 -46.61 69.20
C THR A 250 -25.46 -46.89 70.67
N SER A 251 -24.61 -46.08 71.29
CA SER A 251 -24.27 -46.23 72.72
C SER A 251 -25.48 -46.04 73.64
N GLU A 252 -26.32 -45.04 73.36
CA GLU A 252 -27.57 -44.83 74.10
C GLU A 252 -28.51 -46.04 73.97
N ASN A 253 -28.64 -46.61 72.77
CA ASN A 253 -29.42 -47.83 72.53
C ASN A 253 -28.84 -49.06 73.27
N GLU A 254 -27.52 -49.24 73.29
CA GLU A 254 -26.87 -50.32 74.03
C GLU A 254 -27.12 -50.20 75.55
N GLN A 255 -27.06 -48.98 76.09
CA GLN A 255 -27.41 -48.72 77.49
C GLN A 255 -28.88 -49.02 77.79
N LEU A 256 -29.80 -48.58 76.93
CA LEU A 256 -31.23 -48.89 77.07
C LEU A 256 -31.51 -50.39 76.95
N SER A 257 -30.87 -51.08 76.01
CA SER A 257 -30.96 -52.54 75.85
C SER A 257 -30.49 -53.28 77.09
N SER A 258 -29.37 -52.85 77.67
CA SER A 258 -28.85 -53.41 78.93
C SER A 258 -29.81 -53.20 80.11
N LYS A 259 -30.43 -52.01 80.20
CA LYS A 259 -31.48 -51.74 81.20
C LYS A 259 -32.70 -52.63 81.01
N LEU A 260 -33.17 -52.83 79.77
CA LEU A 260 -34.30 -53.73 79.46
C LEU A 260 -33.98 -55.17 79.87
N LYS A 261 -32.78 -55.67 79.56
CA LYS A 261 -32.35 -57.02 79.96
C LYS A 261 -32.34 -57.19 81.49
N ASN A 262 -31.89 -56.17 82.23
CA ASN A 262 -31.93 -56.19 83.70
C ASN A 262 -33.36 -56.17 84.24
N PHE A 263 -34.27 -55.40 83.64
CA PHE A 263 -35.69 -55.42 83.98
C PHE A 263 -36.32 -56.79 83.69
N ASP A 264 -36.02 -57.41 82.55
CA ASP A 264 -36.50 -58.76 82.23
C ASP A 264 -36.04 -59.82 83.25
N ILE A 265 -34.78 -59.73 83.71
CA ILE A 265 -34.26 -60.60 84.79
C ILE A 265 -35.06 -60.36 86.08
N THR A 266 -35.25 -59.08 86.46
CA THR A 266 -36.00 -58.71 87.67
C THR A 266 -37.44 -59.20 87.63
N ILE A 267 -38.11 -59.07 86.47
CA ILE A 267 -39.47 -59.55 86.25
C ILE A 267 -39.52 -61.08 86.40
N LYS A 268 -38.58 -61.82 85.82
CA LYS A 268 -38.49 -63.29 85.98
C LYS A 268 -38.28 -63.71 87.43
N ASP A 269 -37.43 -63.01 88.18
CA ASP A 269 -37.18 -63.30 89.60
C ASP A 269 -38.43 -63.05 90.45
N LEU A 270 -39.16 -61.95 90.19
CA LEU A 270 -40.44 -61.68 90.84
C LEU A 270 -41.50 -62.74 90.50
N GLN A 271 -41.60 -63.16 89.23
CA GLN A 271 -42.51 -64.23 88.80
C GLN A 271 -42.19 -65.56 89.49
N ASN A 272 -40.91 -65.94 89.58
CA ASN A 272 -40.46 -67.14 90.29
C ASN A 272 -40.77 -67.11 91.79
N ASN A 273 -40.64 -65.95 92.45
CA ASN A 273 -40.99 -65.77 93.86
C ASN A 273 -42.50 -65.89 94.10
N ILE A 274 -43.32 -65.37 93.18
CA ILE A 274 -44.79 -65.53 93.23
C ILE A 274 -45.16 -67.01 93.09
N SER A 275 -44.53 -67.75 92.18
CA SER A 275 -44.78 -69.18 91.99
C SER A 275 -44.30 -70.09 93.14
N LYS A 276 -43.40 -69.63 94.02
CA LYS A 276 -42.96 -70.40 95.21
C LYS A 276 -43.85 -70.19 96.45
N ASN A 277 -44.67 -69.14 96.45
CA ASN A 277 -45.55 -68.75 97.56
C ASN A 277 -47.04 -69.05 97.28
N SER A 278 -47.35 -69.79 96.22
CA SER A 278 -48.66 -70.39 95.90
C SER A 278 -48.55 -71.90 95.89
#